data_AF-A0A445N3Q7-F1
#
_entry.id   AF-A0A445N3Q7-F1
#
_cell.length_a   1.000
_cell.length_b   1.000
_cell.length_c   1.000
_cell.angle_alpha   90.00
_cell.angle_beta   90.00
_cell.angle_gamma   90.00
#
_symmetry.space_group_name_H-M   'P 1'
#
loop_
_entity.id
_entity.type
_entity.pdbx_description
1 polymer ?
#
loop_
_entity_poly.entity_id
_entity_poly.type
_entity_poly.pdbx_seq_one_letter_code
_entity_poly.pdbx_strand_id
1 'polypeptide(L)'
;MSENFQTVCVLDPNGRRIVAHKDMLLLCAIFNSFVFDAIIRLKVTANMNFFFVYTTQISNKGTALDPGIIKRAARLICTTPEFDDLAREVGLKNHREGATNAVERARLRAELDGLIAHLYGLTEEEFSYILTTFPLVPDPIKTSARNAYRDVEKGLIK
;
A
#
# COMPACT_ATOMS: atom_id res chain seq x y z
N MET A 1 28.42 1.68 -5.94
CA MET A 1 28.34 1.74 -4.47
C MET A 1 27.32 0.69 -4.08
N SER A 2 27.76 -0.46 -3.59
CA SER A 2 26.84 -1.55 -3.19
C SER A 2 26.12 -1.10 -1.92
N GLU A 3 24.86 -0.72 -2.04
CA GLU A 3 24.01 -0.41 -0.88
C GLU A 3 23.89 -1.67 -0.03
N ASN A 4 24.63 -1.69 1.08
CA ASN A 4 24.53 -2.71 2.10
C ASN A 4 23.28 -2.42 2.94
N PHE A 5 22.36 -3.37 3.07
CA PHE A 5 21.13 -3.22 3.88
C PHE A 5 21.43 -2.86 5.35
N GLN A 6 22.64 -3.11 5.82
CA GLN A 6 23.10 -2.77 7.17
C GLN A 6 23.36 -1.26 7.40
N THR A 7 23.30 -0.44 6.36
CA THR A 7 23.57 1.02 6.46
C THR A 7 22.32 1.89 6.53
N VAL A 8 21.11 1.29 6.53
CA VAL A 8 19.86 2.05 6.61
C VAL A 8 19.61 2.46 8.06
N CYS A 9 20.10 3.65 8.42
CA CYS A 9 19.76 4.27 9.69
C CYS A 9 18.32 4.83 9.62
N VAL A 10 17.40 4.23 10.36
CA VAL A 10 16.02 4.76 10.52
C VAL A 10 16.01 6.00 11.44
N LEU A 11 17.10 6.21 12.18
CA LEU A 11 17.29 7.30 13.14
C LEU A 11 18.46 8.17 12.66
N ASP A 12 18.24 9.48 12.65
CA ASP A 12 19.25 10.53 12.52
C ASP A 12 20.28 10.41 13.67
N PRO A 13 21.51 10.93 13.56
CA PRO A 13 22.49 10.90 14.66
C PRO A 13 21.99 11.52 15.97
N ASN A 14 20.93 12.33 15.91
CA ASN A 14 20.24 12.92 17.05
C ASN A 14 19.13 12.03 17.66
N GLY A 15 19.00 10.77 17.21
CA GLY A 15 17.94 9.84 17.66
C GLY A 15 16.54 10.16 17.12
N ARG A 16 16.41 11.10 16.18
CA ARG A 16 15.13 11.46 15.55
C ARG A 16 14.86 10.52 14.38
N ARG A 17 13.62 10.05 14.22
CA ARG A 17 13.25 9.19 13.08
C ARG A 17 13.33 9.99 11.78
N ILE A 18 14.03 9.44 10.79
CA ILE A 18 14.22 10.07 9.48
C ILE A 18 12.92 10.02 8.65
N VAL A 19 12.08 9.00 8.88
CA VAL A 19 10.80 8.80 8.18
C VAL A 19 9.70 8.54 9.21
N ALA A 20 8.55 9.20 9.08
CA ALA A 20 7.43 8.99 9.99
C ALA A 20 6.74 7.65 9.71
N HIS A 21 6.18 6.99 10.73
CA HIS A 21 5.51 5.70 10.54
C HIS A 21 4.34 5.77 9.56
N LYS A 22 3.66 6.92 9.52
CA LYS A 22 2.57 7.17 8.58
C LYS A 22 3.04 7.10 7.12
N ASP A 23 4.22 7.67 6.83
CA ASP A 23 4.82 7.62 5.50
C ASP A 23 5.26 6.18 5.17
N MET A 24 5.85 5.46 6.13
CA MET A 24 6.22 4.06 5.95
C MET A 24 5.01 3.16 5.65
N LEU A 25 3.90 3.37 6.38
CA LEU A 25 2.66 2.62 6.16
C LEU A 25 2.03 2.95 4.81
N LEU A 26 2.05 4.23 4.40
CA LEU A 26 1.57 4.65 3.09
C LEU A 26 2.40 4.01 1.97
N LEU A 27 3.73 4.08 2.07
CA LEU A 27 4.64 3.43 1.11
C LEU A 27 4.44 1.92 1.08
N CYS A 28 4.28 1.28 2.24
CA CYS A 28 4.00 -0.15 2.32
C CYS A 28 2.68 -0.51 1.63
N ALA A 29 1.63 0.29 1.78
CA ALA A 29 0.38 0.09 1.08
C ALA A 29 0.54 0.22 -0.44
N ILE A 30 1.22 1.29 -0.89
CA ILE A 30 1.50 1.53 -2.32
C ILE A 30 2.28 0.37 -2.93
N PHE A 31 3.36 -0.07 -2.27
CA PHE A 31 4.22 -1.15 -2.78
C PHE A 31 3.55 -2.52 -2.82
N ASN A 32 2.47 -2.74 -2.06
CA ASN A 32 1.69 -3.97 -2.09
C ASN A 32 0.45 -3.89 -3.01
N SER A 33 0.30 -2.83 -3.82
CA SER A 33 -0.85 -2.64 -4.70
C SER A 33 -0.69 -3.23 -6.09
N PHE A 34 -1.81 -3.60 -6.73
CA PHE A 34 -1.81 -4.03 -8.14
C PHE A 34 -1.20 -3.00 -9.09
N VAL A 35 -1.39 -1.71 -8.81
CA VAL A 35 -0.90 -0.62 -9.66
C VAL A 35 0.63 -0.57 -9.64
N PHE A 36 1.23 -0.59 -8.44
CA PHE A 36 2.68 -0.58 -8.30
C PHE A 36 3.31 -1.84 -8.88
N ASP A 37 2.69 -2.99 -8.61
CA ASP A 37 3.11 -4.27 -9.16
C ASP A 37 3.12 -4.29 -10.70
N ALA A 38 2.11 -3.70 -11.33
CA ALA A 38 2.04 -3.61 -12.78
C ALA A 38 3.13 -2.70 -13.35
N ILE A 39 3.38 -1.55 -12.69
CA ILE A 39 4.45 -0.63 -13.09
C ILE A 39 5.82 -1.31 -13.01
N ILE A 40 6.10 -2.03 -11.91
CA ILE A 40 7.37 -2.73 -11.73
C ILE A 40 7.53 -3.87 -12.74
N ARG A 41 6.47 -4.62 -13.07
CA ARG A 41 6.51 -5.66 -14.11
C ARG A 41 6.86 -5.13 -15.51
N LEU A 42 6.40 -3.91 -15.85
CA LEU A 42 6.76 -3.28 -17.12
C LEU A 42 8.23 -2.85 -17.18
N LYS A 43 8.83 -2.56 -16.03
CA LYS A 43 10.20 -2.07 -15.91
C LYS A 43 11.22 -3.18 -15.70
N VAL A 44 10.84 -4.25 -14.99
CA VAL A 44 11.72 -5.34 -14.60
C VAL A 44 11.59 -6.49 -15.60
N THR A 45 12.66 -6.74 -16.35
CA THR A 45 12.74 -7.90 -17.26
C THR A 45 13.17 -9.18 -16.53
N ALA A 46 14.19 -9.11 -15.66
CA ALA A 46 14.73 -10.29 -14.96
C ALA A 46 15.19 -10.04 -13.52
N ASN A 47 15.66 -8.84 -13.17
CA ASN A 47 16.17 -8.54 -11.83
C ASN A 47 15.61 -7.21 -11.30
N MET A 48 15.18 -7.20 -10.04
CA MET A 48 14.77 -5.98 -9.35
C MET A 48 16.01 -5.24 -8.84
N ASN A 49 16.28 -4.07 -9.41
CA ASN A 49 17.30 -3.15 -8.92
C ASN A 49 16.60 -1.89 -8.37
N PHE A 50 17.17 -1.27 -7.34
CA PHE A 50 16.73 0.00 -6.75
C PHE A 50 16.55 1.12 -7.78
N PHE A 51 17.24 1.07 -8.93
CA PHE A 51 16.99 1.95 -10.07
C PHE A 51 15.50 1.98 -10.49
N PHE A 52 14.81 0.84 -10.50
CA PHE A 52 13.39 0.79 -10.87
C PHE A 52 12.49 1.38 -9.78
N VAL A 53 12.87 1.24 -8.51
CA VAL A 53 12.14 1.84 -7.39
C VAL A 53 12.29 3.36 -7.40
N TYR A 54 13.52 3.87 -7.53
CA TYR A 54 13.80 5.31 -7.54
C TYR A 54 13.22 6.05 -8.76
N THR A 55 13.09 5.37 -9.90
CA THR A 55 12.49 5.96 -11.12
C THR A 55 10.96 5.86 -11.15
N THR A 56 10.34 5.22 -10.17
CA THR A 56 8.88 5.07 -10.16
C THR A 56 8.25 6.32 -9.58
N GLN A 57 7.48 7.00 -10.42
CA GLN A 57 6.77 8.20 -10.03
C GLN A 57 5.66 7.80 -9.06
N ILE A 58 5.82 8.22 -7.81
CA ILE A 58 4.69 8.33 -6.89
C ILE A 58 3.95 9.60 -7.29
N SER A 59 2.64 9.49 -7.47
CA SER A 59 1.79 10.61 -7.91
C SER A 59 2.02 11.86 -7.05
N ASN A 60 2.41 12.98 -7.68
CA ASN A 60 2.59 14.28 -7.03
C ASN A 60 1.25 14.88 -6.54
N LYS A 61 0.10 14.30 -6.91
CA LYS A 61 -1.22 14.72 -6.40
C LYS A 61 -1.51 14.22 -4.98
N GLY A 62 -0.64 13.37 -4.41
CA GLY A 62 -0.98 12.46 -3.32
C GLY A 62 0.02 12.33 -2.17
N THR A 63 0.88 13.32 -1.93
CA THR A 63 1.58 13.46 -0.64
C THR A 63 0.63 13.88 0.49
N ALA A 64 -0.66 14.10 0.19
CA ALA A 64 -1.69 14.12 1.21
C ALA A 64 -1.78 12.70 1.80
N LEU A 65 -1.15 12.52 2.96
CA LEU A 65 -1.31 11.39 3.86
C LEU A 65 -2.79 11.03 3.96
N ASP A 66 -3.27 10.11 3.10
CA ASP A 66 -4.66 9.67 3.14
C ASP A 66 -4.84 8.84 4.42
N PRO A 67 -5.55 9.37 5.43
CA PRO A 67 -5.71 8.66 6.69
C PRO A 67 -6.46 7.34 6.48
N GLY A 68 -7.29 7.25 5.44
CA GLY A 68 -8.01 6.04 5.04
C GLY A 68 -7.07 4.93 4.59
N ILE A 69 -6.05 5.24 3.77
CA ILE A 69 -5.03 4.26 3.35
C ILE A 69 -4.18 3.83 4.55
N ILE A 70 -3.68 4.79 5.33
CA ILE A 70 -2.81 4.53 6.48
C ILE A 70 -3.52 3.65 7.51
N LYS A 71 -4.77 3.96 7.84
CA LYS A 71 -5.55 3.19 8.80
C LYS A 71 -5.79 1.76 8.33
N ARG A 72 -6.12 1.54 7.05
CA ARG A 72 -6.32 0.18 6.50
C ARG A 72 -5.01 -0.62 6.48
N ALA A 73 -3.91 0.01 6.08
CA ALA A 73 -2.58 -0.60 6.13
C ALA A 73 -2.19 -0.98 7.56
N ALA A 74 -2.40 -0.06 8.51
CA ALA A 74 -2.16 -0.31 9.93
C ALA A 74 -2.97 -1.50 10.45
N ARG A 75 -4.25 -1.61 10.09
CA ARG A 75 -5.09 -2.76 10.48
C ARG A 75 -4.58 -4.09 9.92
N LEU A 76 -3.95 -4.10 8.75
CA LEU A 76 -3.36 -5.32 8.18
C LEU A 76 -2.06 -5.74 8.86
N ILE A 77 -1.30 -4.79 9.41
CA ILE A 77 0.03 -4.98 10.01
C ILE A 77 -0.06 -5.19 11.52
N CYS A 78 -0.76 -4.29 12.22
CA CYS A 78 -0.84 -4.22 13.69
C CYS A 78 -1.77 -5.31 14.24
N THR A 79 -1.35 -6.57 14.15
CA THR A 79 -2.12 -7.76 14.55
C THR A 79 -1.54 -8.46 15.78
N THR A 80 -0.34 -8.07 16.22
CA THR A 80 0.34 -8.63 17.38
C THR A 80 0.73 -7.54 18.39
N PRO A 81 0.90 -7.86 19.68
CA PRO A 81 1.16 -6.87 20.74
C PRO A 81 2.41 -6.02 20.51
N GLU A 82 3.41 -6.53 19.79
CA GLU A 82 4.65 -5.82 19.47
C GLU A 82 4.39 -4.56 18.62
N PHE A 83 3.23 -4.49 17.95
CA PHE A 83 2.82 -3.35 17.14
C PHE A 83 1.83 -2.40 17.86
N ASP A 84 1.58 -2.56 19.16
CA ASP A 84 0.65 -1.70 19.91
C ASP A 84 1.07 -0.23 19.92
N ASP A 85 2.37 0.04 19.95
CA ASP A 85 2.91 1.41 19.88
C ASP A 85 2.62 2.04 18.52
N LEU A 86 2.85 1.30 17.44
CA LEU A 86 2.55 1.72 16.08
C LEU A 86 1.04 1.93 15.89
N ALA A 87 0.23 1.02 16.41
CA ALA A 87 -1.23 1.08 16.35
C ALA A 87 -1.75 2.39 16.98
N ARG A 88 -1.25 2.74 18.17
CA ARG A 88 -1.64 3.97 18.87
C ARG A 88 -1.22 5.23 18.12
N GLU A 89 -0.04 5.23 17.50
CA GLU A 89 0.46 6.38 16.73
C GLU A 89 -0.41 6.72 15.51
N VAL A 90 -1.02 5.70 14.90
CA VAL A 90 -1.89 5.85 13.72
C VAL A 90 -3.38 5.90 14.03
N GLY A 91 -3.73 5.95 15.32
CA GLY A 91 -5.12 6.14 15.79
C GLY A 91 -5.93 4.85 15.95
N LEU A 92 -5.28 3.69 16.01
CA LEU A 92 -5.89 2.43 16.48
C LEU A 92 -5.69 2.29 17.99
N LYS A 93 -6.57 1.55 18.68
CA LYS A 93 -6.42 1.35 20.14
C LYS A 93 -5.27 0.42 20.49
N ASN A 94 -5.17 -0.71 19.79
CA ASN A 94 -4.17 -1.77 19.97
C ASN A 94 -4.30 -2.80 18.84
N HIS A 95 -3.47 -3.85 18.91
CA HIS A 95 -3.43 -4.98 17.98
C HIS A 95 -4.75 -5.73 17.80
N ARG A 96 -5.70 -5.60 18.73
CA ARG A 96 -7.03 -6.24 18.61
C ARG A 96 -7.91 -5.57 17.56
N GLU A 97 -7.60 -4.34 17.15
CA GLU A 97 -8.25 -3.70 15.99
C GLU A 97 -7.63 -4.13 14.65
N GLY A 98 -6.52 -4.86 14.71
CA GLY A 98 -5.89 -5.51 13.57
C GLY A 98 -6.74 -6.63 12.99
N ALA A 99 -6.80 -6.69 11.67
CA ALA A 99 -7.55 -7.70 10.94
C ALA A 99 -6.76 -9.03 10.88
N THR A 100 -7.22 -10.02 11.63
CA THR A 100 -6.68 -11.39 11.62
C THR A 100 -7.52 -12.34 10.75
N ASN A 101 -8.81 -12.06 10.57
CA ASN A 101 -9.71 -12.86 9.74
C ASN A 101 -9.37 -12.73 8.25
N ALA A 102 -9.29 -13.85 7.53
CA ALA A 102 -8.90 -13.86 6.11
C ALA A 102 -9.85 -13.06 5.20
N VAL A 103 -11.17 -13.10 5.46
CA VAL A 103 -12.17 -12.37 4.66
C VAL A 103 -12.04 -10.87 4.88
N GLU A 104 -11.89 -10.45 6.12
CA GLU A 104 -11.66 -9.05 6.45
C GLU A 104 -10.35 -8.52 5.85
N ARG A 105 -9.28 -9.31 5.95
CA ARG A 105 -7.98 -8.96 5.34
C ARG A 105 -8.07 -8.84 3.83
N ALA A 106 -8.79 -9.75 3.16
CA ALA A 106 -9.01 -9.70 1.72
C ALA A 106 -9.81 -8.45 1.32
N ARG A 107 -10.85 -8.10 2.09
CA ARG A 107 -11.62 -6.86 1.89
C ARG A 107 -10.73 -5.63 2.04
N LEU A 108 -9.95 -5.51 3.12
CA LEU A 108 -9.06 -4.37 3.35
C LEU A 108 -8.03 -4.20 2.23
N ARG A 109 -7.49 -5.30 1.70
CA ARG A 109 -6.58 -5.27 0.54
C ARG A 109 -7.29 -4.74 -0.71
N ALA A 110 -8.48 -5.24 -1.01
CA ALA A 110 -9.28 -4.74 -2.14
C ALA A 110 -9.60 -3.23 -2.01
N GLU A 111 -9.98 -2.78 -0.80
CA GLU A 111 -10.22 -1.36 -0.52
C GLU A 111 -8.95 -0.52 -0.73
N LEU A 112 -7.78 -1.02 -0.31
CA LEU A 112 -6.49 -0.37 -0.55
C LEU A 112 -6.16 -0.28 -2.05
N ASP A 113 -6.34 -1.36 -2.80
CA ASP A 113 -6.08 -1.37 -4.24
C ASP A 113 -6.95 -0.36 -4.98
N GLY A 114 -8.23 -0.25 -4.61
CA GLY A 114 -9.15 0.75 -5.16
C GLY A 114 -8.71 2.19 -4.85
N LEU A 115 -8.37 2.48 -3.58
CA LEU A 115 -7.89 3.81 -3.17
C LEU A 115 -6.58 4.19 -3.88
N ILE A 116 -5.65 3.23 -4.02
CA ILE A 116 -4.37 3.47 -4.65
C ILE A 116 -4.54 3.69 -6.16
N ALA A 117 -5.44 2.98 -6.83
CA ALA A 117 -5.75 3.25 -8.24
C ALA A 117 -6.24 4.69 -8.47
N HIS A 118 -7.09 5.22 -7.57
CA HIS A 118 -7.48 6.64 -7.58
C HIS A 118 -6.31 7.58 -7.27
N LEU A 119 -5.42 7.22 -6.33
CA LEU A 119 -4.20 8.00 -6.01
C LEU A 119 -3.28 8.16 -7.23
N TYR A 120 -3.17 7.13 -8.05
CA TYR A 120 -2.43 7.14 -9.31
C TYR A 120 -3.19 7.83 -10.46
N GLY A 121 -4.46 8.20 -10.25
CA GLY A 121 -5.28 8.91 -11.23
C GLY A 121 -5.73 8.04 -12.42
N LEU A 122 -5.82 6.72 -12.21
CA LEU A 122 -6.27 5.78 -13.23
C LEU A 122 -7.77 5.88 -13.45
N THR A 123 -8.23 5.68 -14.69
CA THR A 123 -9.65 5.44 -14.98
C THR A 123 -10.05 3.99 -14.62
N GLU A 124 -11.36 3.72 -14.55
CA GLU A 124 -11.85 2.36 -14.28
C GLU A 124 -11.37 1.37 -15.36
N GLU A 125 -11.32 1.80 -16.62
CA GLU A 125 -10.89 1.00 -17.76
C GLU A 125 -9.40 0.66 -17.68
N GLU A 126 -8.57 1.64 -17.35
CA GLU A 126 -7.13 1.45 -17.16
C GLU A 126 -6.85 0.50 -16.00
N PHE A 127 -7.53 0.69 -14.86
CA PHE A 127 -7.39 -0.19 -13.72
C PHE A 127 -7.89 -1.61 -14.03
N SER A 128 -9.01 -1.74 -14.73
CA SER A 128 -9.52 -3.04 -15.17
C SER A 128 -8.54 -3.75 -16.08
N TYR A 129 -7.92 -3.03 -17.03
CA TYR A 129 -6.87 -3.57 -17.88
C TYR A 129 -5.67 -4.05 -17.07
N ILE A 130 -5.18 -3.25 -16.11
CA ILE A 130 -4.10 -3.63 -15.20
C ILE A 130 -4.41 -4.97 -14.51
N LEU A 131 -5.61 -5.15 -13.97
CA LEU A 131 -6.00 -6.39 -13.30
C LEU A 131 -5.94 -7.62 -14.23
N THR A 132 -6.19 -7.46 -15.54
CA THR A 132 -6.07 -8.57 -16.50
C THR A 132 -4.64 -9.06 -16.69
N THR A 133 -3.63 -8.25 -16.37
CA THR A 133 -2.22 -8.62 -16.49
C THR A 133 -1.73 -9.60 -15.41
N PHE A 134 -2.61 -9.98 -14.48
CA PHE A 134 -2.33 -10.89 -13.36
C PHE A 134 -3.09 -12.23 -13.54
N PRO A 135 -2.65 -13.13 -14.44
CA PRO A 135 -3.36 -14.37 -14.74
C PRO A 135 -3.38 -15.36 -13.56
N LEU A 136 -2.39 -15.29 -12.66
CA LEU A 136 -2.28 -16.17 -11.49
C LEU A 136 -3.16 -15.72 -10.32
N VAL A 137 -3.73 -14.52 -10.37
CA VAL A 137 -4.58 -13.98 -9.31
C VAL A 137 -6.02 -14.44 -9.55
N PRO A 138 -6.67 -15.11 -8.58
CA PRO A 138 -8.05 -15.54 -8.69
C PRO A 138 -9.00 -14.40 -9.08
N ASP A 139 -9.95 -14.68 -9.98
CA ASP A 139 -10.94 -13.70 -10.43
C ASP A 139 -11.71 -13.00 -9.30
N PRO A 140 -12.13 -13.68 -8.22
CA PRO A 140 -12.81 -12.99 -7.11
C PRO A 140 -11.99 -11.86 -6.48
N ILE A 141 -10.66 -11.98 -6.46
CA ILE A 141 -9.77 -10.94 -5.91
C ILE A 141 -9.74 -9.73 -6.85
N LYS A 142 -9.57 -9.97 -8.16
CA LYS A 142 -9.59 -8.91 -9.18
C LYS A 142 -10.95 -8.20 -9.22
N THR A 143 -12.04 -8.95 -9.17
CA THR A 143 -13.40 -8.40 -9.09
C THR A 143 -13.60 -7.57 -7.82
N SER A 144 -13.09 -8.04 -6.68
CA SER A 144 -13.18 -7.28 -5.41
C SER A 144 -12.42 -5.96 -5.48
N ALA A 145 -11.20 -5.95 -6.03
CA ALA A 145 -10.41 -4.73 -6.21
C ALA A 145 -11.11 -3.73 -7.15
N ARG A 146 -11.66 -4.20 -8.28
CA ARG A 146 -12.44 -3.36 -9.21
C ARG A 146 -13.71 -2.79 -8.55
N ASN A 147 -14.42 -3.59 -7.76
CA ASN A 147 -15.60 -3.13 -7.04
C ASN A 147 -15.23 -2.07 -6.00
N ALA A 148 -14.13 -2.26 -5.28
CA ALA A 148 -13.62 -1.27 -4.34
C ALA A 148 -13.27 0.05 -5.02
N TYR A 149 -12.67 0.04 -6.22
CA TYR A 149 -12.44 1.24 -7.01
C TYR A 149 -13.74 2.02 -7.26
N ARG A 150 -14.81 1.33 -7.66
CA ARG A 150 -16.13 1.95 -7.89
C ARG A 150 -16.75 2.49 -6.61
N ASP A 151 -16.56 1.79 -5.50
CA ASP A 151 -17.08 2.21 -4.21
C ASP A 151 -16.35 3.46 -3.67
N VAL A 152 -15.05 3.62 -3.98
CA VAL A 152 -14.31 4.87 -3.74
C VAL A 152 -14.88 6.01 -4.59
N GLU A 153 -15.13 5.78 -5.89
CA GLU A 153 -15.71 6.78 -6.79
C GLU A 153 -17.09 7.25 -6.33
N LYS A 154 -17.91 6.33 -5.80
CA LYS A 154 -19.22 6.63 -5.20
C LYS A 154 -19.14 7.27 -3.81
N GLY A 155 -17.94 7.42 -3.23
CA GLY A 155 -17.72 7.97 -1.90
C GLY A 155 -18.15 7.05 -0.74
N LEU A 156 -18.37 5.76 -1.01
CA LEU A 156 -18.68 4.72 -0.01
C LEU A 156 -17.43 4.30 0.77
N ILE A 157 -16.26 4.44 0.15
CA ILE A 157 -14.95 4.20 0.76
C ILE A 157 -14.21 5.54 0.76
N LYS A 158 -13.74 5.93 1.95
CA LYS A 158 -12.87 7.07 2.18
C LYS A 158 -11.63 6.62 2.95
#